data_AF-A0A7G3FMM3-F1
#
_entry.id   AF-A0A7G3FMM3-F1
#
_cell.length_a   1.000
_cell.length_b   1.000
_cell.length_c   1.000
_cell.angle_alpha   90.00
_cell.angle_beta   90.00
_cell.angle_gamma   90.00
#
_symmetry.space_group_name_H-M   'P 1'
#
loop_
_entity.id
_entity.type
_entity.pdbx_description
1 polymer ?
#
loop_
_entity_poly.entity_id
_entity_poly.type
_entity_poly.pdbx_seq_one_letter_code
_entity_poly.pdbx_strand_id
1 'polypeptide(L)'
;MDVVGVCIAIIAAILGAGYPILLQVTSRLNEKYKSEVVVTLFDKEPIKNRFVNSLFFIALPSVGIYYLAGLVLPEIHSICGNYLLIEKIIAGLLVIATTNLIIQFYHYIRLCMTYYRPEELVKHIKDRHVF
;
A
#
# COMPACT_ATOMS: atom_id res chain seq x y z
N MET A 1 15.78 -5.83 16.47
CA MET A 1 15.02 -6.08 15.22
C MET A 1 15.92 -5.73 14.07
N ASP A 2 16.01 -6.62 13.10
CA ASP A 2 16.70 -6.41 11.84
C ASP A 2 15.87 -5.49 10.91
N VAL A 3 16.51 -4.91 9.90
CA VAL A 3 15.86 -3.96 8.97
C VAL A 3 14.68 -4.62 8.25
N VAL A 4 14.80 -5.90 7.88
CA VAL A 4 13.74 -6.63 7.19
C VAL A 4 12.56 -6.87 8.13
N GLY A 5 12.81 -7.29 9.37
CA GLY A 5 11.77 -7.41 10.39
C GLY A 5 10.98 -6.11 10.62
N VAL A 6 11.65 -4.94 10.59
CA VAL A 6 10.98 -3.63 10.66
C VAL A 6 10.08 -3.40 9.43
N CYS A 7 10.58 -3.69 8.23
CA CYS A 7 9.79 -3.56 7.00
C CYS A 7 8.52 -4.42 7.01
N ILE A 8 8.64 -5.68 7.42
CA ILE A 8 7.51 -6.60 7.52
C ILE A 8 6.48 -6.09 8.55
N ALA A 9 6.96 -5.63 9.71
CA ALA A 9 6.09 -5.06 10.74
C ALA A 9 5.32 -3.82 10.23
N ILE A 10 5.97 -2.94 9.46
CA ILE A 10 5.32 -1.78 8.85
C ILE A 10 4.28 -2.21 7.82
N ILE A 11 4.59 -3.16 6.94
CA ILE A 11 3.64 -3.66 5.94
C ILE A 11 2.40 -4.26 6.65
N ALA A 12 2.61 -5.06 7.70
CA ALA A 12 1.53 -5.63 8.49
C ALA A 12 0.70 -4.54 9.19
N ALA A 13 1.33 -3.51 9.75
CA ALA A 13 0.63 -2.39 10.37
C ALA A 13 -0.20 -1.58 9.37
N ILE A 14 0.34 -1.31 8.16
CA ILE A 14 -0.38 -0.63 7.08
C ILE A 14 -1.54 -1.48 6.58
N LEU A 15 -1.39 -2.81 6.51
CA LEU A 15 -2.48 -3.71 6.13
C LEU A 15 -3.58 -3.70 7.20
N GLY A 16 -3.20 -3.81 8.47
CA GLY A 16 -4.12 -3.80 9.61
C GLY A 16 -4.84 -2.47 9.83
N ALA A 17 -4.21 -1.34 9.50
CA ALA A 17 -4.84 -0.02 9.60
C ALA A 17 -5.54 0.42 8.31
N GLY A 18 -4.92 0.19 7.16
CA GLY A 18 -5.38 0.68 5.87
C GLY A 18 -6.68 0.03 5.40
N TYR A 19 -6.87 -1.27 5.66
CA TYR A 19 -8.10 -1.95 5.27
C TYR A 19 -9.34 -1.49 6.06
N PRO A 20 -9.30 -1.37 7.41
CA PRO A 20 -10.40 -0.75 8.16
C PRO A 20 -10.68 0.70 7.73
N ILE A 21 -9.66 1.50 7.45
CA ILE A 21 -9.83 2.88 6.97
C ILE A 21 -10.57 2.88 5.62
N LEU A 22 -10.19 2.01 4.69
CA LEU A 22 -10.89 1.83 3.40
C LEU A 22 -12.38 1.57 3.60
N LEU A 23 -12.72 0.57 4.41
CA LEU A 23 -14.11 0.22 4.69
C LEU A 23 -14.88 1.35 5.38
N GLN A 24 -14.24 2.00 6.36
CA GLN A 24 -14.85 3.10 7.10
C GLN A 24 -15.14 4.30 6.19
N VAL A 25 -14.21 4.66 5.30
CA VAL A 25 -14.39 5.77 4.36
C VAL A 25 -15.52 5.46 3.39
N THR A 26 -15.53 4.27 2.79
CA THR A 26 -16.60 3.86 1.86
C THR A 26 -17.97 3.85 2.55
N SER A 27 -18.07 3.30 3.77
CA SER A 27 -19.31 3.28 4.55
C SER A 27 -19.81 4.70 4.86
N ARG A 28 -18.93 5.60 5.33
CA ARG A 28 -19.32 6.98 5.64
C ARG A 28 -19.69 7.79 4.41
N LEU A 29 -19.02 7.59 3.28
CA LEU A 29 -19.39 8.25 2.02
C LEU A 29 -20.77 7.82 1.58
N ASN A 30 -21.08 6.52 1.68
CA ASN A 30 -22.40 5.99 1.36
C ASN A 30 -23.48 6.57 2.28
N GLU A 31 -23.25 6.61 3.59
CA GLU A 31 -24.19 7.18 4.56
C GLU A 31 -24.41 8.69 4.39
N LYS A 32 -23.32 9.45 4.19
CA LYS A 32 -23.35 10.92 4.16
C LYS A 32 -23.98 11.46 2.88
N TYR A 33 -23.64 10.88 1.73
CA TYR A 33 -24.09 11.37 0.43
C TYR A 33 -25.31 10.62 -0.11
N LYS A 34 -25.67 9.45 0.48
CA LYS A 34 -26.75 8.55 0.02
C LYS A 34 -26.75 8.34 -1.50
N SER A 35 -25.56 8.40 -2.11
CA SER A 35 -25.38 8.42 -3.54
C SER A 35 -24.24 7.49 -3.92
N GLU A 36 -24.58 6.45 -4.66
CA GLU A 36 -23.61 5.50 -5.23
C GLU A 36 -22.61 6.19 -6.17
N VAL A 37 -22.97 7.35 -6.73
CA VAL A 37 -22.10 8.11 -7.64
C VAL A 37 -20.84 8.60 -6.94
N VAL A 38 -20.95 9.08 -5.70
CA VAL A 38 -19.79 9.56 -4.93
C VAL A 38 -18.88 8.40 -4.51
N VAL A 39 -19.48 7.26 -4.17
CA VAL A 39 -18.74 6.04 -3.81
C VAL A 39 -17.99 5.48 -5.03
N THR A 40 -18.65 5.43 -6.19
CA THR A 40 -18.02 4.96 -7.43
C THR A 40 -16.93 5.91 -7.95
N LEU A 41 -17.06 7.21 -7.73
CA LEU A 41 -15.99 8.19 -7.99
C LEU A 41 -14.76 7.92 -7.11
N PHE A 42 -14.96 7.73 -5.80
CA PHE A 42 -13.88 7.37 -4.88
C PHE A 42 -13.22 6.04 -5.26
N ASP A 43 -14.01 5.05 -5.68
CA ASP A 43 -13.50 3.75 -6.09
C ASP A 43 -12.65 3.81 -7.36
N LYS A 44 -12.92 4.77 -8.24
CA LYS A 44 -12.16 5.02 -9.47
C LYS A 44 -10.92 5.89 -9.27
N GLU A 45 -10.69 6.41 -8.06
CA GLU A 45 -9.53 7.27 -7.81
C GLU A 45 -8.21 6.51 -8.03
N PRO A 46 -7.31 7.01 -8.91
CA PRO A 46 -6.05 6.35 -9.18
C PRO A 46 -5.16 6.24 -7.93
N ILE A 47 -5.33 7.13 -6.95
CA ILE A 47 -4.57 7.07 -5.68
C ILE A 47 -4.99 5.86 -4.85
N LYS A 48 -6.31 5.59 -4.74
CA LYS A 48 -6.84 4.38 -4.09
C LYS A 48 -6.31 3.14 -4.80
N ASN A 49 -6.44 3.10 -6.13
CA ASN A 49 -6.01 1.95 -6.92
C ASN A 49 -4.49 1.70 -6.82
N ARG A 50 -3.68 2.77 -6.82
CA ARG A 50 -2.22 2.68 -6.60
C ARG A 50 -1.92 2.08 -5.24
N PHE A 51 -2.52 2.60 -4.16
CA PHE A 51 -2.31 2.09 -2.81
C PHE A 51 -2.65 0.59 -2.70
N VAL A 52 -3.84 0.19 -3.17
CA VAL A 52 -4.26 -1.22 -3.17
C VAL A 52 -3.29 -2.08 -3.99
N ASN A 53 -2.91 -1.62 -5.19
CA ASN A 53 -1.98 -2.37 -6.03
C ASN A 53 -0.59 -2.49 -5.41
N SER A 54 -0.08 -1.43 -4.80
CA SER A 54 1.22 -1.46 -4.13
C SER A 54 1.20 -2.35 -2.88
N LEU A 55 0.06 -2.42 -2.18
CA LEU A 55 -0.08 -3.32 -1.04
C LEU A 55 -0.14 -4.79 -1.48
N PHE A 56 -1.03 -5.11 -2.42
CA PHE A 56 -1.32 -6.51 -2.81
C PHE A 56 -0.37 -7.10 -3.85
N PHE A 57 0.12 -6.31 -4.82
CA PHE A 57 0.94 -6.83 -5.91
C PHE A 57 2.43 -6.53 -5.76
N ILE A 58 2.82 -5.63 -4.83
CA ILE A 58 4.24 -5.28 -4.63
C ILE A 58 4.70 -5.69 -3.23
N ALA A 59 4.10 -5.11 -2.18
CA ALA A 59 4.54 -5.32 -0.80
C ALA A 59 4.33 -6.77 -0.32
N LEU A 60 3.11 -7.30 -0.45
CA LEU A 60 2.81 -8.69 -0.07
C LEU A 60 3.70 -9.74 -0.79
N PRO A 61 3.82 -9.70 -2.13
CA PRO A 61 4.69 -10.63 -2.84
C PRO A 61 6.16 -10.45 -2.45
N SER A 62 6.65 -9.24 -2.19
CA SER A 62 8.03 -9.03 -1.76
C SER A 62 8.35 -9.68 -0.41
N VAL A 63 7.39 -9.69 0.52
CA VAL A 63 7.51 -10.44 1.77
C VAL A 63 7.55 -11.94 1.49
N GLY A 64 6.66 -12.45 0.62
CA GLY A 64 6.65 -13.86 0.22
C GLY A 64 7.96 -14.31 -0.45
N ILE A 65 8.52 -13.49 -1.35
CA ILE A 65 9.81 -13.73 -1.99
C ILE A 65 10.93 -13.77 -0.97
N TYR A 66 10.92 -12.88 0.03
CA TYR A 66 11.92 -12.90 1.10
C TYR A 66 11.88 -14.20 1.92
N TYR A 67 10.68 -14.66 2.31
CA TYR A 67 10.52 -15.93 3.02
C TYR A 67 10.94 -17.15 2.18
N LEU A 68 10.54 -17.20 0.91
CA LEU A 68 10.94 -18.27 -0.01
C LEU A 68 12.45 -18.28 -0.24
N ALA A 69 13.06 -17.10 -0.40
CA ALA A 69 14.50 -16.98 -0.51
C ALA A 69 15.18 -17.50 0.76
N GLY A 70 14.70 -17.14 1.96
CA GLY A 70 15.26 -17.66 3.22
C GLY A 70 15.20 -19.19 3.36
N LEU A 71 14.25 -19.85 2.69
CA LEU A 71 14.10 -21.31 2.70
C LEU A 71 15.03 -22.01 1.69
N VAL A 72 15.28 -21.40 0.53
CA VAL A 72 16.10 -21.99 -0.56
C VAL A 72 17.58 -21.56 -0.48
N LEU A 73 17.87 -20.39 0.06
CA LEU A 73 19.23 -19.86 0.23
C LEU A 73 20.18 -20.76 1.05
N PRO A 74 19.76 -21.50 2.09
CA PRO A 74 20.63 -22.41 2.83
C PRO A 74 21.20 -23.54 1.95
N GLU A 75 20.42 -24.03 0.98
CA GLU A 75 20.87 -25.05 0.02
C GLU A 75 21.85 -24.44 -1.00
N ILE A 76 21.57 -23.21 -1.46
CA ILE A 76 22.42 -22.45 -2.39
C ILE A 76 23.75 -22.03 -1.75
N HIS A 77 23.79 -21.82 -0.44
CA HIS A 77 25.00 -21.49 0.33
C HIS A 77 26.11 -22.53 0.14
N SER A 78 25.76 -23.79 -0.06
CA SER A 78 26.72 -24.87 -0.32
C SER A 78 27.31 -24.87 -1.74
N ILE A 79 26.69 -24.15 -2.69
CA ILE A 79 27.00 -24.19 -4.12
C ILE A 79 27.59 -22.86 -4.63
N CYS A 80 27.22 -21.73 -4.02
CA CYS A 80 27.54 -20.39 -4.56
C CYS A 80 28.18 -19.44 -3.53
N GLY A 81 29.41 -18.97 -3.83
CA GLY A 81 30.17 -18.07 -2.96
C GLY A 81 29.63 -16.64 -2.81
N ASN A 82 28.66 -16.22 -3.64
CA ASN A 82 28.09 -14.86 -3.62
C ASN A 82 26.75 -14.72 -2.86
N TYR A 83 26.38 -15.68 -2.03
CA TYR A 83 25.08 -15.70 -1.32
C TYR A 83 24.80 -14.42 -0.49
N LEU A 84 25.83 -13.82 0.12
CA LEU A 84 25.70 -12.57 0.90
C LEU A 84 25.25 -11.37 0.05
N LEU A 85 25.63 -11.33 -1.24
CA LEU A 85 25.19 -10.26 -2.14
C LEU A 85 23.70 -10.42 -2.49
N ILE A 86 23.27 -11.66 -2.73
CA ILE A 86 21.88 -11.98 -3.05
C ILE A 86 20.96 -11.60 -1.89
N GLU A 87 21.33 -11.96 -0.66
CA GLU A 87 20.58 -11.60 0.54
C GLU A 87 20.43 -10.08 0.71
N LYS A 88 21.51 -9.32 0.52
CA LYS A 88 21.49 -7.85 0.57
C LYS A 88 20.62 -7.23 -0.52
N ILE A 89 20.62 -7.77 -1.72
CA ILE A 89 19.78 -7.29 -2.82
C ILE A 89 18.30 -7.51 -2.50
N ILE A 90 17.93 -8.70 -2.02
CA ILE A 90 16.54 -9.02 -1.66
C ILE A 90 16.07 -8.13 -0.51
N ALA A 91 16.90 -7.95 0.53
CA ALA A 91 16.61 -7.05 1.64
C ALA A 91 16.45 -5.59 1.15
N GLY A 92 17.33 -5.12 0.26
CA GLY A 92 17.25 -3.79 -0.34
C GLY A 92 15.95 -3.57 -1.13
N LEU A 93 15.54 -4.57 -1.92
CA LEU A 93 14.29 -4.53 -2.67
C LEU A 93 13.07 -4.39 -1.75
N LEU A 94 13.07 -5.12 -0.63
CA LEU A 94 12.00 -5.05 0.37
C LEU A 94 11.91 -3.66 1.03
N VAL A 95 13.06 -3.04 1.34
CA VAL A 95 13.11 -1.69 1.91
C VAL A 95 12.52 -0.66 0.93
N ILE A 96 12.87 -0.76 -0.35
CA ILE A 96 12.34 0.13 -1.40
C ILE A 96 10.83 -0.07 -1.54
N ALA A 97 10.35 -1.32 -1.59
CA ALA A 97 8.92 -1.64 -1.67
C ALA A 97 8.14 -1.07 -0.47
N THR A 98 8.70 -1.22 0.74
CA THR A 98 8.08 -0.69 1.98
C THR A 98 8.02 0.82 1.97
N THR A 99 9.10 1.50 1.56
CA THR A 99 9.14 2.97 1.49
C THR A 99 8.11 3.50 0.50
N ASN A 100 8.00 2.87 -0.68
CA ASN A 100 6.98 3.22 -1.66
C ASN A 100 5.56 3.02 -1.12
N LEU A 101 5.32 1.92 -0.40
CA LEU A 101 4.04 1.65 0.25
C LEU A 101 3.64 2.74 1.25
N ILE A 102 4.59 3.19 2.10
CA ILE A 102 4.35 4.26 3.07
C ILE A 102 3.94 5.55 2.35
N ILE A 103 4.65 5.94 1.29
CA ILE A 103 4.34 7.13 0.51
C ILE A 103 2.91 7.04 -0.06
N GLN A 104 2.55 5.90 -0.64
CA GLN A 104 1.21 5.71 -1.21
C GLN A 104 0.12 5.69 -0.13
N PHE A 105 0.40 5.11 1.02
CA PHE A 105 -0.52 5.13 2.16
C PHE A 105 -0.80 6.56 2.64
N TYR A 106 0.23 7.40 2.72
CA TYR A 106 0.04 8.82 3.06
C TYR A 106 -0.85 9.56 2.04
N HIS A 107 -0.61 9.34 0.74
CA HIS A 107 -1.46 9.93 -0.30
C HIS A 107 -2.91 9.41 -0.21
N TYR A 108 -3.09 8.14 0.13
CA TYR A 108 -4.40 7.54 0.33
C TYR A 108 -5.15 8.16 1.53
N ILE A 109 -4.49 8.35 2.67
CA ILE A 109 -5.09 9.04 3.82
C ILE A 109 -5.48 10.47 3.45
N ARG A 110 -4.63 11.19 2.72
CA ARG A 110 -4.93 12.55 2.26
C ARG A 110 -6.17 12.58 1.37
N LEU A 111 -6.30 11.64 0.44
CA LEU A 111 -7.50 11.48 -0.39
C LEU A 111 -8.75 11.24 0.47
N CYS A 112 -8.65 10.34 1.46
CA CYS A 112 -9.75 10.08 2.39
C CYS A 112 -10.20 11.35 3.11
N MET A 113 -9.27 12.14 3.63
CA MET A 113 -9.57 13.41 4.31
C MET A 113 -10.29 14.42 3.40
N THR A 114 -9.87 14.52 2.13
CA THR A 114 -10.53 15.37 1.13
C THR A 114 -11.96 14.92 0.86
N TYR A 115 -12.21 13.62 0.73
CA TYR A 115 -13.56 13.08 0.53
C TYR A 115 -14.47 13.22 1.76
N TYR A 116 -13.90 13.32 2.97
CA TYR A 116 -14.67 13.60 4.18
C TYR A 116 -15.19 15.04 4.27
N ARG A 117 -14.47 16.01 3.67
CA ARG A 117 -14.82 17.43 3.67
C ARG A 117 -15.60 17.80 2.41
N PRO A 118 -16.92 18.09 2.51
CA PRO A 118 -17.77 18.30 1.33
C PRO A 118 -17.32 19.49 0.47
N GLU A 119 -16.82 20.56 1.08
CA GLU A 119 -16.29 21.73 0.38
C GLU A 119 -15.03 21.40 -0.44
N GLU A 120 -14.13 20.58 0.14
CA GLU A 120 -12.92 20.12 -0.54
C GLU A 120 -13.23 19.07 -1.60
N LEU A 121 -14.24 18.21 -1.38
CA LEU A 121 -14.72 17.24 -2.35
C LEU A 121 -15.26 17.94 -3.61
N VAL A 122 -16.13 18.94 -3.44
CA VAL A 122 -16.69 19.71 -4.57
C VAL A 122 -15.57 20.41 -5.33
N LYS A 123 -14.61 21.01 -4.62
CA LYS A 123 -13.43 21.63 -5.25
C LYS A 123 -12.56 20.59 -5.97
N HIS A 124 -12.32 19.43 -5.38
CA HIS A 124 -11.51 18.35 -5.96
C HIS A 124 -12.18 17.78 -7.22
N ILE A 125 -13.50 17.58 -7.19
CA ILE A 125 -14.28 17.15 -8.35
C ILE A 125 -14.24 18.23 -9.44
N LYS A 126 -14.45 19.50 -9.09
CA LYS A 126 -14.41 20.62 -10.05
C LYS A 126 -13.05 20.79 -10.72
N ASP A 127 -11.96 20.59 -9.97
CA ASP A 127 -10.59 20.74 -10.48
C ASP A 127 -10.13 19.51 -11.30
N ARG A 128 -10.72 18.32 -11.11
CA ARG A 128 -10.34 17.06 -11.80
C ARG A 128 -11.32 16.61 -12.88
N HIS A 129 -12.59 16.97 -12.77
CA HIS A 129 -13.66 16.67 -13.70
C HIS A 129 -14.27 18.00 -14.15
N VAL A 130 -13.68 18.56 -15.20
CA VAL A 130 -14.20 19.74 -15.90
C VAL A 130 -15.65 19.48 -16.29
N PHE A 131 -16.57 20.25 -15.71
CA PHE A 131 -17.86 20.55 -16.34
C PHE A 131 -17.70 21.83 -17.14
#